data_AF-A0A7C1FZD9-F1
#
_entry.id   AF-A0A7C1FZD9-F1
#
_cell.length_a   1.000
_cell.length_b   1.000
_cell.length_c   1.000
_cell.angle_alpha   90.00
_cell.angle_beta   90.00
_cell.angle_gamma   90.00
#
_symmetry.space_group_name_H-M   'P 1'
#
loop_
_entity.id
_entity.type
_entity.pdbx_description
1 polymer ?
#
loop_
_entity_poly.entity_id
_entity_poly.type
_entity_poly.pdbx_seq_one_letter_code
_entity_poly.pdbx_strand_id
1 'polypeptide(L)'
;MVNGFVCIKYAKILVVAALLIGSGLPAVKSARLDITQDNASFDLLIISPQIFSKYLQPLVEHKNSHGVKTKLVTTSQIYYEMRGIGRDRAEKMKDFIKEAIEKWNIKYVLLVGGRKDQSKKESWWVPVRYTHLERKYEKWLEKKFLTDLYYADIYDKNGNFSSWDDNNNGIFGEWPENKPAVDIPDLYPDVYVGRLPCRNIFDVMIVVKKIIDYESTCHLDTDWFKRMVVVGGDTYEKTDYLDGEVYTQQAIEMMDGFEPVKLWVSTGTLKNWRDIVKTLNKGCGFVYFSGHGNPCTWSTCKPGNEKKRVGRFKIRHMVFLANGKKLPVCIAGSGCFVNMFNVSLGHSEWVYWQGWIPYNVPRCWGWSLVRKIGGGCIAVIGSTGFSYESPDISSNRGGCEWLDIHFFEQYGRRNITVLGECWGKTITSFLQNFTIDWTDCSDDGDALIAKNVEQWLLIGDPSLRIGGYPE
;
A
#
# COMPACT_ATOMS: atom_id res chain seq x y z
N MET A 1 -24.48 -2.57 60.81
CA MET A 1 -25.52 -2.61 61.86
C MET A 1 -26.74 -3.32 61.27
N VAL A 2 -27.22 -4.31 62.01
CA VAL A 2 -28.33 -5.22 61.68
C VAL A 2 -29.67 -4.46 61.65
N ASN A 3 -30.57 -4.87 60.75
CA ASN A 3 -32.04 -4.97 60.86
C ASN A 3 -32.68 -4.77 59.46
N GLY A 4 -33.65 -5.55 58.99
CA GLY A 4 -34.51 -6.47 59.70
C GLY A 4 -35.31 -7.40 58.75
N PHE A 5 -35.85 -8.42 59.41
CA PHE A 5 -36.78 -9.45 58.96
C PHE A 5 -38.17 -8.92 58.59
N VAL A 6 -38.95 -9.77 57.89
CA VAL A 6 -40.35 -10.23 58.16
C VAL A 6 -41.02 -10.58 56.81
N CYS A 7 -41.26 -11.87 56.49
CA CYS A 7 -42.50 -12.68 56.73
C CYS A 7 -43.66 -12.31 55.75
N ILE A 8 -44.56 -13.17 55.23
CA ILE A 8 -44.83 -14.61 55.29
C ILE A 8 -46.02 -14.94 54.34
N LYS A 9 -46.06 -16.16 53.77
CA LYS A 9 -47.22 -17.05 53.42
C LYS A 9 -48.22 -16.86 52.22
N TYR A 10 -48.30 -17.99 51.49
CA TYR A 10 -49.44 -18.78 50.94
C TYR A 10 -50.24 -18.34 49.69
N ALA A 11 -50.31 -19.24 48.68
CA ALA A 11 -51.52 -19.98 48.25
C ALA A 11 -51.26 -20.75 46.93
N LYS A 12 -51.22 -22.09 46.96
CA LYS A 12 -52.25 -23.06 46.48
C LYS A 12 -52.37 -23.23 44.95
N ILE A 13 -52.00 -24.45 44.55
CA ILE A 13 -52.28 -25.14 43.29
C ILE A 13 -53.78 -25.38 43.15
N LEU A 14 -54.35 -25.12 41.96
CA LEU A 14 -55.62 -25.69 41.52
C LEU A 14 -55.56 -25.96 40.01
N VAL A 15 -55.68 -27.23 39.67
CA VAL A 15 -55.82 -27.76 38.32
C VAL A 15 -57.30 -27.65 37.93
N VAL A 16 -57.59 -27.02 36.79
CA VAL A 16 -58.88 -27.16 36.09
C VAL A 16 -58.59 -27.38 34.61
N ALA A 17 -58.99 -28.55 34.13
CA ALA A 17 -59.05 -28.88 32.71
C ALA A 17 -60.47 -28.56 32.19
N ALA A 18 -60.58 -27.86 31.06
CA ALA A 18 -61.78 -27.91 30.22
C ALA A 18 -61.46 -27.52 28.76
N LEU A 19 -62.16 -28.23 27.86
CA LEU A 19 -62.08 -28.39 26.42
C LEU A 19 -62.00 -27.12 25.52
N LEU A 20 -61.28 -27.30 24.39
CA LEU A 20 -61.55 -26.95 22.97
C LEU A 20 -62.55 -25.80 22.70
N ILE A 21 -62.29 -24.81 21.82
CA ILE A 21 -62.27 -24.90 20.34
C ILE A 21 -61.67 -23.59 19.76
N GLY A 22 -60.77 -23.71 18.78
CA GLY A 22 -60.77 -22.88 17.56
C GLY A 22 -60.15 -21.47 17.57
N SER A 23 -58.88 -21.37 17.15
CA SER A 23 -58.45 -20.58 15.98
C SER A 23 -56.94 -20.73 15.80
N GLY A 24 -56.52 -21.27 14.65
CA GLY A 24 -55.15 -21.72 14.40
C GLY A 24 -54.10 -20.61 14.45
N LEU A 25 -53.11 -20.79 15.31
CA LEU A 25 -51.76 -20.25 15.11
C LEU A 25 -50.96 -21.32 14.36
N PRO A 26 -50.25 -20.99 13.28
CA PRO A 26 -49.48 -21.98 12.56
C PRO A 26 -48.34 -22.48 13.45
N ALA A 27 -48.25 -23.79 13.61
CA ALA A 27 -47.08 -24.45 14.15
C ALA A 27 -45.86 -24.01 13.34
N VAL A 28 -44.89 -23.39 13.99
CA VAL A 28 -43.56 -23.17 13.42
C VAL A 28 -42.94 -24.55 13.23
N LYS A 29 -43.15 -25.13 12.04
CA LYS A 29 -42.30 -26.21 11.55
C LYS A 29 -40.89 -25.66 11.55
N SER A 30 -39.97 -26.35 12.21
CA SER A 30 -38.54 -26.10 12.02
C SER A 30 -38.26 -26.35 10.53
N ALA A 31 -38.21 -25.27 9.77
CA ALA A 31 -37.58 -25.28 8.48
C ALA A 31 -36.12 -25.58 8.76
N ARG A 32 -35.68 -26.80 8.45
CA ARG A 32 -34.27 -27.03 8.13
C ARG A 32 -33.95 -25.97 7.07
N LEU A 33 -33.06 -25.03 7.40
CA LEU A 33 -32.40 -24.25 6.37
C LEU A 33 -31.71 -25.28 5.48
N ASP A 34 -32.25 -25.49 4.28
CA ASP A 34 -31.43 -25.92 3.17
C ASP A 34 -30.43 -24.79 2.93
N ILE A 35 -29.27 -24.90 3.58
CA ILE A 35 -28.11 -24.06 3.29
C ILE A 35 -27.63 -24.53 1.93
N THR A 36 -28.22 -23.99 0.87
CA THR A 36 -27.46 -23.82 -0.36
C THR A 36 -26.36 -22.84 -0.02
N GLN A 37 -25.17 -23.38 0.19
CA GLN A 37 -23.94 -22.65 0.37
C GLN A 37 -23.69 -21.87 -0.92
N ASP A 38 -24.32 -20.70 -1.04
CA ASP A 38 -24.06 -19.78 -2.12
C ASP A 38 -22.66 -19.23 -1.82
N ASN A 39 -21.64 -19.87 -2.40
CA ASN A 39 -20.25 -19.44 -2.32
C ASN A 39 -20.13 -18.12 -3.09
N ALA A 40 -20.60 -17.04 -2.48
CA ALA A 40 -20.53 -15.71 -3.03
C ALA A 40 -19.05 -15.35 -3.22
N SER A 41 -18.60 -15.42 -4.47
CA SER A 41 -17.25 -15.01 -4.84
C SER A 41 -17.18 -13.50 -5.00
N PHE A 42 -16.14 -12.88 -4.44
CA PHE A 42 -15.84 -11.47 -4.50
C PHE A 42 -14.43 -11.28 -5.08
N ASP A 43 -14.21 -10.20 -5.82
CA ASP A 43 -12.90 -9.86 -6.38
C ASP A 43 -12.11 -8.96 -5.43
N LEU A 44 -12.80 -7.94 -4.87
CA LEU A 44 -12.21 -6.88 -4.05
C LEU A 44 -12.77 -6.91 -2.62
N LEU A 45 -11.87 -6.96 -1.64
CA LEU A 45 -12.17 -6.73 -0.24
C LEU A 45 -11.68 -5.33 0.17
N ILE A 46 -12.60 -4.46 0.59
CA ILE A 46 -12.28 -3.17 1.18
C ILE A 46 -12.32 -3.31 2.71
N ILE A 47 -11.20 -3.04 3.37
CA ILE A 47 -11.09 -3.05 4.84
C ILE A 47 -10.95 -1.62 5.35
N SER A 48 -11.82 -1.21 6.26
CA SER A 48 -11.92 0.19 6.70
C SER A 48 -12.44 0.31 8.15
N PRO A 49 -12.20 1.40 8.91
CA PRO A 49 -12.97 1.65 10.12
C PRO A 49 -14.44 1.98 9.79
N GLN A 50 -15.35 1.67 10.71
CA GLN A 50 -16.79 1.89 10.58
C GLN A 50 -17.17 3.34 10.21
N ILE A 51 -16.41 4.32 10.72
CA ILE A 51 -16.66 5.74 10.48
C ILE A 51 -16.50 6.14 8.99
N PHE A 52 -15.75 5.38 8.20
CA PHE A 52 -15.56 5.64 6.77
C PHE A 52 -16.53 4.86 5.88
N SER A 53 -17.21 3.82 6.39
CA SER A 53 -17.99 2.88 5.58
C SER A 53 -19.04 3.56 4.70
N LYS A 54 -19.79 4.53 5.23
CA LYS A 54 -20.79 5.29 4.44
C LYS A 54 -20.17 6.01 3.24
N TYR A 55 -18.96 6.52 3.39
CA TYR A 55 -18.26 7.30 2.36
C TYR A 55 -17.54 6.42 1.34
N LEU A 56 -17.39 5.13 1.64
CA LEU A 56 -16.86 4.11 0.73
C LEU A 56 -17.94 3.42 -0.09
N GLN A 57 -19.20 3.52 0.33
CA GLN A 57 -20.32 2.90 -0.38
C GLN A 57 -20.39 3.29 -1.88
N PRO A 58 -20.16 4.56 -2.28
CA PRO A 58 -20.11 4.91 -3.70
C PRO A 58 -18.99 4.20 -4.48
N LEU A 59 -17.86 3.91 -3.84
CA LEU A 59 -16.78 3.14 -4.46
C LEU A 59 -17.19 1.68 -4.64
N VAL A 60 -17.83 1.07 -3.63
CA VAL A 60 -18.36 -0.29 -3.71
C VAL A 60 -19.35 -0.42 -4.87
N GLU A 61 -20.29 0.52 -4.98
CA GLU A 61 -21.27 0.56 -6.08
C GLU A 61 -20.60 0.71 -7.44
N HIS A 62 -19.65 1.63 -7.56
CA HIS A 62 -18.89 1.84 -8.79
C HIS A 62 -18.09 0.60 -9.21
N LYS A 63 -17.43 -0.09 -8.27
CA LYS A 63 -16.69 -1.31 -8.59
C LYS A 63 -17.62 -2.44 -9.03
N ASN A 64 -18.74 -2.62 -8.33
CA ASN A 64 -19.76 -3.60 -8.72
C ASN A 64 -20.36 -3.29 -10.10
N SER A 65 -20.56 -2.00 -10.45
CA SER A 65 -21.10 -1.63 -11.77
C SER A 65 -20.13 -1.92 -12.92
N HIS A 66 -18.83 -2.06 -12.64
CA HIS A 66 -17.80 -2.44 -13.61
C HIS A 66 -17.37 -3.91 -13.47
N GLY A 67 -18.20 -4.73 -12.82
CA GLY A 67 -17.96 -6.18 -12.70
C GLY A 67 -16.90 -6.60 -11.69
N VAL A 68 -16.38 -5.68 -10.87
CA VAL A 68 -15.47 -5.98 -9.76
C VAL A 68 -16.31 -6.18 -8.50
N LYS A 69 -16.67 -7.45 -8.21
CA LYS A 69 -17.53 -7.79 -7.07
C LYS A 69 -16.84 -7.40 -5.77
N THR A 70 -17.44 -6.45 -5.05
CA THR A 70 -16.77 -5.78 -3.94
C THR A 70 -17.47 -6.04 -2.61
N LYS A 71 -16.68 -6.47 -1.62
CA LYS A 71 -17.09 -6.62 -0.22
C LYS A 71 -16.45 -5.55 0.65
N LEU A 72 -17.25 -4.77 1.36
CA LEU A 72 -16.77 -3.83 2.38
C LEU A 72 -16.90 -4.45 3.78
N VAL A 73 -15.79 -4.54 4.50
CA VAL A 73 -15.73 -5.08 5.87
C VAL A 73 -15.05 -4.08 6.78
N THR A 74 -15.55 -3.97 8.01
CA THR A 74 -14.99 -3.07 9.01
C THR A 74 -13.93 -3.72 9.88
N THR A 75 -12.94 -2.96 10.33
CA THR A 75 -11.93 -3.49 11.27
C THR A 75 -12.56 -4.02 12.57
N SER A 76 -13.67 -3.42 13.04
CA SER A 76 -14.44 -3.93 14.17
C SER A 76 -15.07 -5.30 13.93
N GLN A 77 -15.61 -5.55 12.71
CA GLN A 77 -16.14 -6.86 12.33
C GLN A 77 -15.02 -7.89 12.29
N ILE A 78 -13.90 -7.57 11.65
CA ILE A 78 -12.72 -8.45 11.60
C ILE A 78 -12.28 -8.86 13.00
N TYR A 79 -12.12 -7.91 13.92
CA TYR A 79 -11.68 -8.24 15.28
C TYR A 79 -12.69 -9.07 16.08
N TYR A 80 -13.97 -8.94 15.74
CA TYR A 80 -15.04 -9.74 16.34
C TYR A 80 -15.05 -11.17 15.79
N GLU A 81 -14.94 -11.33 14.47
CA GLU A 81 -14.95 -12.63 13.80
C GLU A 81 -13.65 -13.42 14.09
N MET A 82 -12.51 -12.74 14.09
CA MET A 82 -11.20 -13.30 14.46
C MET A 82 -10.96 -13.27 15.97
N ARG A 83 -12.01 -13.46 16.77
CA ARG A 83 -11.90 -13.55 18.23
C ARG A 83 -11.31 -14.91 18.58
N GLY A 84 -10.08 -14.90 19.09
CA GLY A 84 -9.34 -16.11 19.46
C GLY A 84 -8.35 -16.62 18.40
N ILE A 85 -8.32 -15.98 17.23
CA ILE A 85 -7.33 -16.19 16.16
C ILE A 85 -6.45 -14.94 16.07
N GLY A 86 -5.17 -15.08 15.73
CA GLY A 86 -4.20 -13.99 15.61
C GLY A 86 -3.80 -13.33 16.94
N ARG A 87 -2.49 -13.09 17.10
CA ARG A 87 -1.82 -12.53 18.29
C ARG A 87 -2.17 -11.07 18.52
N ASP A 88 -2.30 -10.29 17.44
CA ASP A 88 -2.59 -8.86 17.48
C ASP A 88 -3.60 -8.44 16.40
N ARG A 89 -3.87 -7.13 16.30
CA ARG A 89 -4.84 -6.59 15.32
C ARG A 89 -4.39 -6.73 13.87
N ALA A 90 -3.08 -6.67 13.60
CA ALA A 90 -2.56 -6.81 12.25
C ALA A 90 -2.62 -8.29 11.82
N GLU A 91 -2.23 -9.22 12.67
CA GLU A 91 -2.34 -10.64 12.37
C GLU A 91 -3.79 -11.10 12.22
N LYS A 92 -4.71 -10.66 13.11
CA LYS A 92 -6.16 -10.88 12.92
C LYS A 92 -6.66 -10.42 11.55
N MET A 93 -6.13 -9.31 11.04
CA MET A 93 -6.50 -8.83 9.71
C MET A 93 -5.90 -9.70 8.61
N LYS A 94 -4.67 -10.17 8.77
CA LYS A 94 -4.01 -11.12 7.87
C LYS A 94 -4.75 -12.47 7.82
N ASP A 95 -5.12 -13.02 8.97
CA ASP A 95 -5.96 -14.23 9.10
C ASP A 95 -7.32 -14.04 8.42
N PHE A 96 -7.96 -12.88 8.59
CA PHE A 96 -9.21 -12.59 7.91
C PHE A 96 -9.06 -12.53 6.39
N ILE A 97 -7.96 -11.95 5.89
CA ILE A 97 -7.65 -11.93 4.45
C ILE A 97 -7.47 -13.37 3.94
N LYS A 98 -6.75 -14.22 4.66
CA LYS A 98 -6.64 -15.66 4.35
C LYS A 98 -8.03 -16.31 4.23
N GLU A 99 -8.90 -16.13 5.22
CA GLU A 99 -10.27 -16.67 5.14
C GLU A 99 -11.06 -16.10 3.95
N ALA A 100 -10.86 -14.84 3.61
CA ALA A 100 -11.53 -14.19 2.48
C ALA A 100 -11.03 -14.74 1.14
N ILE A 101 -9.74 -15.10 1.02
CA ILE A 101 -9.23 -15.83 -0.15
C ILE A 101 -9.91 -17.20 -0.24
N GLU A 102 -9.89 -17.97 0.85
CA GLU A 102 -10.36 -19.36 0.86
C GLU A 102 -11.87 -19.50 0.68
N LYS A 103 -12.66 -18.55 1.23
CA LYS A 103 -14.13 -18.61 1.21
C LYS A 103 -14.73 -17.78 0.08
N TRP A 104 -14.13 -16.65 -0.29
CA TRP A 104 -14.68 -15.69 -1.25
C TRP A 104 -13.87 -15.56 -2.53
N ASN A 105 -12.70 -16.20 -2.63
CA ASN A 105 -11.79 -16.09 -3.78
C ASN A 105 -11.32 -14.63 -4.01
N ILE A 106 -11.09 -13.88 -2.92
CA ILE A 106 -10.59 -12.50 -2.98
C ILE A 106 -9.24 -12.47 -3.70
N LYS A 107 -9.10 -11.52 -4.63
CA LYS A 107 -7.88 -11.25 -5.38
C LYS A 107 -7.24 -9.91 -5.03
N TYR A 108 -8.07 -8.92 -4.65
CA TYR A 108 -7.63 -7.57 -4.33
C TYR A 108 -8.05 -7.18 -2.92
N VAL A 109 -7.15 -6.54 -2.16
CA VAL A 109 -7.44 -6.00 -0.83
C VAL A 109 -7.08 -4.52 -0.75
N LEU A 110 -8.11 -3.69 -0.59
CA LEU A 110 -7.95 -2.24 -0.42
C LEU A 110 -8.05 -1.87 1.07
N LEU A 111 -6.94 -1.40 1.64
CA LEU A 111 -6.86 -0.94 3.02
C LEU A 111 -7.17 0.57 3.07
N VAL A 112 -8.33 0.95 3.62
CA VAL A 112 -8.73 2.36 3.75
C VAL A 112 -8.56 2.82 5.19
N GLY A 113 -7.39 3.38 5.48
CA GLY A 113 -7.08 3.97 6.77
C GLY A 113 -5.58 4.13 7.00
N GLY A 114 -5.19 5.27 7.56
CA GLY A 114 -3.83 5.54 8.01
C GLY A 114 -3.81 5.92 9.49
N ARG A 115 -2.94 6.88 9.84
CA ARG A 115 -2.88 7.45 11.18
C ARG A 115 -4.19 8.17 11.55
N LYS A 116 -4.65 8.07 12.80
CA LYS A 116 -5.88 8.75 13.24
C LYS A 116 -5.71 10.25 13.44
N ASP A 117 -4.49 10.68 13.77
CA ASP A 117 -4.22 12.05 14.19
C ASP A 117 -2.84 12.54 13.73
N GLN A 118 -2.47 13.73 14.19
CA GLN A 118 -1.17 14.36 13.95
C GLN A 118 -0.24 14.26 15.17
N SER A 119 -0.55 13.39 16.15
CA SER A 119 0.20 13.31 17.42
C SER A 119 1.54 12.57 17.27
N LYS A 120 2.34 12.57 18.34
CA LYS A 120 3.57 11.77 18.41
C LYS A 120 3.29 10.28 18.46
N LYS A 121 2.29 9.85 19.23
CA LYS A 121 1.97 8.43 19.39
C LYS A 121 1.29 7.90 18.13
N GLU A 122 1.78 6.79 17.60
CA GLU A 122 1.11 6.13 16.49
C GLU A 122 -0.23 5.55 16.94
N SER A 123 -1.28 5.90 16.19
CA SER A 123 -2.64 5.41 16.37
C SER A 123 -3.22 5.14 14.98
N TRP A 124 -3.79 3.96 14.76
CA TRP A 124 -4.10 3.46 13.42
C TRP A 124 -5.59 3.17 13.23
N TRP A 125 -6.16 3.63 12.11
CA TRP A 125 -7.51 3.27 11.67
C TRP A 125 -7.58 1.83 11.19
N VAL A 126 -6.63 1.47 10.31
CA VAL A 126 -6.36 0.12 9.84
C VAL A 126 -4.93 -0.19 10.29
N PRO A 127 -4.69 -1.31 11.00
CA PRO A 127 -3.39 -1.63 11.56
C PRO A 127 -2.32 -1.75 10.46
N VAL A 128 -1.07 -1.61 10.87
CA VAL A 128 0.12 -1.72 10.02
C VAL A 128 1.03 -2.79 10.59
N ARG A 129 1.94 -3.29 9.77
CA ARG A 129 3.05 -4.13 10.23
C ARG A 129 4.36 -3.38 10.06
N TYR A 130 5.24 -3.55 11.05
CA TYR A 130 6.64 -3.20 10.95
C TYR A 130 7.44 -4.49 10.79
N THR A 131 8.26 -4.53 9.75
CA THR A 131 9.31 -5.54 9.57
C THR A 131 10.59 -5.06 10.27
N HIS A 132 11.35 -5.97 10.90
CA HIS A 132 12.57 -5.68 11.66
C HIS A 132 13.82 -6.20 10.95
N LEU A 133 13.87 -5.97 9.64
CA LEU A 133 15.06 -6.11 8.83
C LEU A 133 15.95 -4.89 9.04
N GLU A 134 17.01 -5.06 9.84
CA GLU A 134 17.91 -3.99 10.27
C GLU A 134 19.05 -3.79 9.26
N ARG A 135 19.11 -2.64 8.60
CA ARG A 135 20.23 -2.29 7.71
C ARG A 135 20.61 -0.83 7.80
N LYS A 136 21.88 -0.55 7.54
CA LYS A 136 22.41 0.81 7.47
C LYS A 136 22.26 1.38 6.08
N TYR A 137 22.00 2.67 6.01
CA TYR A 137 22.30 3.49 4.86
C TYR A 137 23.35 4.51 5.28
N GLU A 138 24.55 4.40 4.74
CA GLU A 138 25.74 5.10 5.25
C GLU A 138 25.92 4.86 6.77
N LYS A 139 25.75 5.90 7.59
CA LYS A 139 25.87 5.83 9.06
C LYS A 139 24.52 5.67 9.79
N TRP A 140 23.42 5.62 9.06
CA TRP A 140 22.07 5.65 9.63
C TRP A 140 21.48 4.25 9.67
N LEU A 141 21.32 3.70 10.87
CA LEU A 141 20.67 2.41 11.07
C LEU A 141 19.14 2.57 11.02
N GLU A 142 18.49 1.87 10.10
CA GLU A 142 17.05 1.68 10.11
C GLU A 142 16.73 0.34 10.76
N LYS A 143 16.12 0.37 11.95
CA LYS A 143 15.79 -0.84 12.72
C LYS A 143 14.52 -1.54 12.25
N LYS A 144 13.62 -0.78 11.65
CA LYS A 144 12.33 -1.26 11.16
C LYS A 144 11.67 -0.25 10.25
N PHE A 145 10.78 -0.73 9.40
CA PHE A 145 10.02 0.09 8.46
C PHE A 145 8.63 -0.51 8.23
N LEU A 146 7.72 0.30 7.69
CA LEU A 146 6.36 -0.13 7.39
C LEU A 146 6.34 -1.07 6.19
N THR A 147 5.52 -2.10 6.24
CA THR A 147 5.22 -2.92 5.07
C THR A 147 3.76 -3.35 5.06
N ASP A 148 3.13 -3.24 3.89
CA ASP A 148 1.82 -3.85 3.61
C ASP A 148 1.97 -5.15 2.81
N LEU A 149 3.19 -5.53 2.39
CA LEU A 149 3.47 -6.85 1.81
C LEU A 149 3.12 -7.96 2.81
N TYR A 150 3.24 -7.68 4.11
CA TYR A 150 2.73 -8.54 5.18
C TYR A 150 1.27 -8.96 5.00
N TYR A 151 0.41 -8.11 4.44
CA TYR A 151 -1.00 -8.45 4.19
C TYR A 151 -1.24 -9.12 2.83
N ALA A 152 -0.22 -9.19 1.99
CA ALA A 152 -0.26 -9.76 0.65
C ALA A 152 0.36 -11.17 0.60
N ASP A 153 1.47 -11.39 1.32
CA ASP A 153 2.11 -12.69 1.56
C ASP A 153 1.34 -13.41 2.67
N ILE A 154 0.46 -14.33 2.30
CA ILE A 154 -0.44 -15.07 3.18
C ILE A 154 0.07 -16.49 3.43
N TYR A 155 0.64 -17.13 2.42
CA TYR A 155 1.10 -18.50 2.46
C TYR A 155 2.61 -18.59 2.26
N ASP A 156 3.26 -19.48 3.00
CA ASP A 156 4.64 -19.85 2.73
C ASP A 156 4.74 -20.76 1.49
N LYS A 157 5.97 -21.05 1.05
CA LYS A 157 6.26 -21.97 -0.06
C LYS A 157 5.65 -23.38 0.07
N ASN A 158 5.21 -23.79 1.27
CA ASN A 158 4.59 -25.09 1.53
C ASN A 158 3.05 -24.99 1.62
N GLY A 159 2.48 -23.79 1.48
CA GLY A 159 1.05 -23.51 1.63
C GLY A 159 0.57 -23.30 3.07
N ASN A 160 1.48 -23.19 4.05
CA ASN A 160 1.14 -22.86 5.44
C ASN A 160 0.96 -21.36 5.61
N PHE A 161 0.32 -20.91 6.68
CA PHE A 161 0.21 -19.48 6.96
C PHE A 161 1.58 -18.84 7.24
N SER A 162 1.94 -17.84 6.43
CA SER A 162 3.17 -17.06 6.56
C SER A 162 3.02 -16.04 7.69
N SER A 163 3.47 -16.37 8.90
CA SER A 163 3.25 -15.51 10.07
C SER A 163 4.17 -14.28 10.12
N TRP A 164 5.30 -14.35 9.40
CA TRP A 164 6.46 -13.45 9.48
C TRP A 164 7.11 -13.40 10.86
N ASP A 165 6.90 -14.38 11.73
CA ASP A 165 7.46 -14.47 13.09
C ASP A 165 7.66 -15.96 13.42
N ASP A 166 8.73 -16.53 12.85
CA ASP A 166 9.01 -17.98 12.84
C ASP A 166 9.40 -18.49 14.23
N ASN A 167 10.02 -17.62 15.04
CA ASN A 167 10.40 -17.95 16.41
C ASN A 167 9.32 -17.59 17.47
N ASN A 168 8.20 -16.99 17.04
CA ASN A 168 7.06 -16.56 17.87
C ASN A 168 7.43 -15.56 18.98
N ASN A 169 8.38 -14.66 18.75
CA ASN A 169 8.80 -13.66 19.73
C ASN A 169 8.03 -12.32 19.61
N GLY A 170 7.15 -12.16 18.61
CA GLY A 170 6.37 -10.94 18.35
C GLY A 170 7.14 -9.84 17.62
N ILE A 171 8.33 -10.15 17.11
CA ILE A 171 9.14 -9.35 16.19
C ILE A 171 8.92 -9.99 14.83
N PHE A 172 8.52 -9.16 13.85
CA PHE A 172 8.12 -9.66 12.54
C PHE A 172 9.16 -9.31 11.50
N GLY A 173 9.44 -10.21 10.56
CA GLY A 173 10.43 -10.02 9.49
C GLY A 173 11.82 -9.73 10.06
N GLU A 174 12.18 -10.41 11.15
CA GLU A 174 13.41 -10.18 11.89
C GLU A 174 14.63 -10.65 11.08
N TRP A 175 15.45 -9.69 10.67
CA TRP A 175 16.78 -9.95 10.12
C TRP A 175 17.77 -8.97 10.75
N PRO A 176 18.43 -9.36 11.85
CA PRO A 176 19.34 -8.48 12.56
C PRO A 176 20.54 -8.10 11.70
N GLU A 177 21.15 -6.97 12.03
CA GLU A 177 22.39 -6.55 11.39
C GLU A 177 23.52 -7.57 11.65
N ASN A 178 24.32 -7.86 10.62
CA ASN A 178 25.47 -8.77 10.68
C ASN A 178 25.17 -10.21 11.13
N LYS A 179 23.94 -10.70 10.92
CA LYS A 179 23.51 -12.05 11.32
C LYS A 179 22.57 -12.66 10.26
N PRO A 180 22.40 -14.00 10.28
CA PRO A 180 21.36 -14.66 9.49
C PRO A 180 19.96 -14.14 9.86
N ALA A 181 19.03 -14.26 8.92
CA ALA A 181 17.63 -13.98 9.19
C ALA A 181 17.08 -14.91 10.28
N VAL A 182 16.17 -14.37 11.07
CA VAL A 182 15.44 -15.10 12.11
C VAL A 182 14.07 -15.52 11.59
N ASP A 183 13.42 -14.64 10.83
CA ASP A 183 12.17 -14.92 10.11
C ASP A 183 12.42 -15.01 8.60
N ILE A 184 11.78 -15.98 7.94
CA ILE A 184 12.00 -16.29 6.53
C ILE A 184 10.64 -16.31 5.79
N PRO A 185 9.97 -15.15 5.65
CA PRO A 185 8.81 -15.06 4.78
C PRO A 185 9.23 -15.30 3.33
N ASP A 186 8.36 -15.89 2.51
CA ASP A 186 8.71 -16.09 1.09
C ASP A 186 8.55 -14.82 0.24
N LEU A 187 7.84 -13.82 0.78
CA LEU A 187 7.62 -12.48 0.22
C LEU A 187 6.72 -12.46 -1.04
N TYR A 188 6.14 -13.60 -1.46
CA TYR A 188 5.29 -13.65 -2.65
C TYR A 188 3.89 -13.13 -2.34
N PRO A 189 3.36 -12.13 -3.09
CA PRO A 189 1.98 -11.71 -2.94
C PRO A 189 0.99 -12.80 -3.41
N ASP A 190 0.19 -13.34 -2.49
CA ASP A 190 -0.97 -14.20 -2.79
C ASP A 190 -2.21 -13.38 -3.20
N VAL A 191 -2.24 -12.12 -2.78
CA VAL A 191 -3.31 -11.16 -3.00
C VAL A 191 -2.70 -9.79 -3.30
N TYR A 192 -3.34 -9.02 -4.17
CA TYR A 192 -2.86 -7.68 -4.50
C TYR A 192 -3.38 -6.64 -3.49
N VAL A 193 -2.45 -6.07 -2.72
CA VAL A 193 -2.78 -5.10 -1.67
C VAL A 193 -2.46 -3.68 -2.12
N GLY A 194 -3.36 -2.75 -1.79
CA GLY A 194 -3.08 -1.31 -1.88
C GLY A 194 -3.69 -0.59 -0.69
N ARG A 195 -3.06 0.53 -0.29
CA ARG A 195 -3.52 1.34 0.85
C ARG A 195 -3.89 2.76 0.44
N LEU A 196 -5.02 3.22 0.98
CA LEU A 196 -5.39 4.64 1.02
C LEU A 196 -5.25 5.10 2.48
N PRO A 197 -4.13 5.73 2.90
CA PRO A 197 -3.85 6.09 4.29
C PRO A 197 -4.64 7.32 4.77
N CYS A 198 -5.96 7.27 4.60
CA CYS A 198 -6.92 8.29 4.99
C CYS A 198 -6.91 8.46 6.52
N ARG A 199 -6.84 9.72 6.97
CA ARG A 199 -6.91 10.05 8.41
C ARG A 199 -8.30 10.42 8.86
N ASN A 200 -9.14 10.86 7.93
CA ASN A 200 -10.47 11.39 8.20
C ASN A 200 -11.39 11.18 6.98
N ILE A 201 -12.67 11.48 7.17
CA ILE A 201 -13.72 11.36 6.15
C ILE A 201 -13.41 12.19 4.89
N PHE A 202 -12.83 13.39 5.05
CA PHE A 202 -12.53 14.25 3.91
C PHE A 202 -11.47 13.64 2.99
N ASP A 203 -10.45 12.98 3.56
CA ASP A 203 -9.47 12.21 2.78
C ASP A 203 -10.16 11.11 1.96
N VAL A 204 -11.09 10.35 2.57
CA VAL A 204 -11.85 9.29 1.90
C VAL A 204 -12.67 9.85 0.75
N MET A 205 -13.42 10.93 0.98
CA MET A 205 -14.23 11.57 -0.06
C MET A 205 -13.39 12.03 -1.26
N ILE A 206 -12.19 12.57 -1.02
CA ILE A 206 -11.29 13.00 -2.09
C ILE A 206 -10.87 11.81 -2.95
N VAL A 207 -10.36 10.74 -2.34
CA VAL A 207 -9.80 9.63 -3.11
C VAL A 207 -10.88 8.76 -3.75
N VAL A 208 -12.01 8.54 -3.09
CA VAL A 208 -13.17 7.84 -3.68
C VAL A 208 -13.64 8.58 -4.93
N LYS A 209 -13.81 9.91 -4.85
CA LYS A 209 -14.19 10.70 -6.02
C LYS A 209 -13.17 10.59 -7.15
N LYS A 210 -11.88 10.64 -6.84
CA LYS A 210 -10.80 10.53 -7.85
C LYS A 210 -10.79 9.17 -8.54
N ILE A 211 -10.96 8.07 -7.78
CA ILE A 211 -11.01 6.71 -8.32
C ILE A 211 -12.20 6.57 -9.27
N ILE A 212 -13.40 6.94 -8.79
CA ILE A 212 -14.63 6.89 -9.61
C ILE A 212 -14.48 7.75 -10.86
N ASP A 213 -14.01 9.00 -10.75
CA ASP A 213 -13.84 9.90 -11.90
C ASP A 213 -12.85 9.36 -12.94
N TYR A 214 -11.79 8.67 -12.50
CA TYR A 214 -10.76 8.11 -13.36
C TYR A 214 -11.23 6.83 -14.05
N GLU A 215 -11.97 5.99 -13.34
CA GLU A 215 -12.45 4.71 -13.87
C GLU A 215 -13.70 4.84 -14.75
N SER A 216 -14.51 5.89 -14.55
CA SER A 216 -15.75 6.14 -15.32
C SER A 216 -15.51 6.61 -16.76
N THR A 217 -14.26 6.68 -17.23
CA THR A 217 -13.95 7.11 -18.59
C THR A 217 -12.72 6.40 -19.10
N CYS A 218 -12.78 5.85 -20.31
CA CYS A 218 -11.61 5.30 -20.97
C CYS A 218 -10.66 6.41 -21.40
N HIS A 219 -9.39 6.29 -21.00
CA HIS A 219 -8.34 7.26 -21.27
C HIS A 219 -7.26 6.71 -22.21
N LEU A 220 -7.30 5.41 -22.52
CA LEU A 220 -6.24 4.70 -23.24
C LEU A 220 -5.82 5.38 -24.55
N ASP A 221 -6.77 5.98 -25.27
CA ASP A 221 -6.52 6.65 -26.56
C ASP A 221 -6.29 8.16 -26.48
N THR A 222 -6.29 8.74 -25.28
CA THR A 222 -6.10 10.18 -25.12
C THR A 222 -4.62 10.55 -25.12
N ASP A 223 -4.28 11.71 -25.71
CA ASP A 223 -2.91 12.21 -25.79
C ASP A 223 -2.24 12.36 -24.42
N TRP A 224 -3.00 12.74 -23.39
CA TRP A 224 -2.44 12.89 -22.05
C TRP A 224 -2.08 11.54 -21.46
N PHE A 225 -2.86 10.50 -21.70
CA PHE A 225 -2.61 9.19 -21.14
C PHE A 225 -1.40 8.54 -21.81
N LYS A 226 -1.30 8.61 -23.14
CA LYS A 226 -0.16 8.09 -23.92
C LYS A 226 1.17 8.80 -23.62
N ARG A 227 1.20 9.82 -22.77
CA ARG A 227 2.44 10.47 -22.32
C ARG A 227 3.01 9.80 -21.07
N MET A 228 4.28 9.43 -21.12
CA MET A 228 5.06 8.97 -19.98
C MET A 228 6.06 10.05 -19.58
N VAL A 229 5.95 10.58 -18.36
CA VAL A 229 6.93 11.54 -17.84
C VAL A 229 7.99 10.78 -17.07
N VAL A 230 9.26 11.09 -17.32
CA VAL A 230 10.35 10.55 -16.50
C VAL A 230 11.20 11.68 -15.94
N VAL A 231 11.66 11.52 -14.70
CA VAL A 231 12.40 12.54 -13.96
C VAL A 231 13.64 11.90 -13.36
N GLY A 232 14.81 12.37 -13.75
CA GLY A 232 16.09 11.75 -13.41
C GLY A 232 17.26 12.72 -13.53
N GLY A 233 18.39 12.31 -12.98
CA GLY A 233 19.66 13.04 -12.97
C GLY A 233 20.77 12.09 -12.53
N ASP A 234 21.86 12.66 -12.01
CA ASP A 234 22.97 11.91 -11.41
C ASP A 234 22.74 11.86 -9.90
N THR A 235 22.11 10.80 -9.43
CA THR A 235 21.48 10.70 -8.11
C THR A 235 22.50 10.25 -7.08
N TYR A 236 23.22 9.18 -7.36
CA TYR A 236 24.24 8.56 -6.52
C TYR A 236 25.55 8.47 -7.32
N GLU A 237 26.65 8.98 -6.75
CA GLU A 237 28.01 8.87 -7.34
C GLU A 237 28.59 7.45 -7.17
N LYS A 238 27.82 6.43 -7.56
CA LYS A 238 28.15 4.99 -7.43
C LYS A 238 28.41 4.30 -8.77
N THR A 239 28.09 4.98 -9.88
CA THR A 239 28.23 4.45 -11.24
C THR A 239 28.99 5.42 -12.13
N ASP A 240 29.44 4.96 -13.30
CA ASP A 240 30.09 5.80 -14.33
C ASP A 240 29.10 6.47 -15.29
N TYR A 241 27.79 6.24 -15.07
CA TYR A 241 26.69 6.81 -15.84
C TYR A 241 25.74 7.63 -14.95
N LEU A 242 24.83 8.37 -15.58
CA LEU A 242 23.82 9.15 -14.85
C LEU A 242 22.66 8.22 -14.46
N ASP A 243 22.81 7.55 -13.32
CA ASP A 243 21.92 6.49 -12.82
C ASP A 243 20.43 6.74 -13.08
N GLY A 244 19.87 7.86 -12.60
CA GLY A 244 18.46 8.16 -12.70
C GLY A 244 18.00 8.45 -14.13
N GLU A 245 18.89 8.95 -15.00
CA GLU A 245 18.58 9.09 -16.42
C GLU A 245 18.62 7.74 -17.15
N VAL A 246 19.55 6.86 -16.80
CA VAL A 246 19.66 5.51 -17.36
C VAL A 246 18.47 4.64 -16.95
N TYR A 247 18.12 4.59 -15.67
CA TYR A 247 16.97 3.79 -15.21
C TYR A 247 15.66 4.30 -15.81
N THR A 248 15.49 5.62 -15.91
CA THR A 248 14.30 6.18 -16.55
C THR A 248 14.27 5.95 -18.06
N GLN A 249 15.42 5.88 -18.73
CA GLN A 249 15.51 5.49 -20.13
C GLN A 249 15.08 4.02 -20.33
N GLN A 250 15.54 3.10 -19.48
CA GLN A 250 15.11 1.70 -19.52
C GLN A 250 13.60 1.57 -19.31
N ALA A 251 13.02 2.33 -18.37
CA ALA A 251 11.58 2.36 -18.15
C ALA A 251 10.79 2.86 -19.38
N ILE A 252 11.31 3.86 -20.12
CA ILE A 252 10.71 4.31 -21.39
C ILE A 252 10.67 3.18 -22.41
N GLU A 253 11.75 2.41 -22.52
CA GLU A 253 11.86 1.30 -23.47
C GLU A 253 10.87 0.17 -23.18
N MET A 254 10.37 0.06 -21.94
CA MET A 254 9.34 -0.90 -21.55
C MET A 254 7.91 -0.47 -21.94
N MET A 255 7.71 0.79 -22.33
CA MET A 255 6.39 1.41 -22.52
C MET A 255 6.08 1.65 -24.00
N ASP A 256 5.90 0.54 -24.74
CA ASP A 256 5.57 0.59 -26.17
C ASP A 256 4.29 1.43 -26.42
N GLY A 257 4.34 2.33 -27.40
CA GLY A 257 3.23 3.20 -27.75
C GLY A 257 3.06 4.45 -26.88
N PHE A 258 3.93 4.68 -25.89
CA PHE A 258 3.95 5.92 -25.11
C PHE A 258 4.93 6.95 -25.67
N GLU A 259 4.54 8.22 -25.60
CA GLU A 259 5.39 9.37 -25.89
C GLU A 259 6.19 9.75 -24.63
N PRO A 260 7.53 9.65 -24.64
CA PRO A 260 8.34 9.99 -23.48
C PRO A 260 8.54 11.50 -23.34
N VAL A 261 8.35 12.01 -22.12
CA VAL A 261 8.69 13.38 -21.72
C VAL A 261 9.79 13.32 -20.67
N LYS A 262 11.03 13.58 -21.10
CA LYS A 262 12.23 13.50 -20.26
C LYS A 262 12.46 14.81 -19.52
N LEU A 263 12.40 14.75 -18.19
CA LEU A 263 12.87 15.79 -17.27
C LEU A 263 14.21 15.36 -16.69
N TRP A 264 15.25 15.54 -17.48
CA TRP A 264 16.63 15.15 -17.17
C TRP A 264 17.48 16.37 -16.84
N VAL A 265 18.41 16.19 -15.90
CA VAL A 265 19.31 17.27 -15.48
C VAL A 265 20.35 17.55 -16.56
N SER A 266 20.87 16.51 -17.20
CA SER A 266 21.89 16.61 -18.26
C SER A 266 21.43 17.45 -19.46
N THR A 267 20.16 17.28 -19.85
CA THR A 267 19.53 18.00 -20.97
C THR A 267 19.07 19.42 -20.59
N GLY A 268 19.14 19.78 -19.31
CA GLY A 268 18.66 21.05 -18.80
C GLY A 268 17.13 21.21 -18.81
N THR A 269 16.38 20.14 -19.05
CA THR A 269 14.90 20.13 -18.99
C THR A 269 14.39 20.09 -17.54
N LEU A 270 15.18 19.53 -16.61
CA LEU A 270 14.94 19.59 -15.18
C LEU A 270 15.87 20.61 -14.49
N LYS A 271 15.36 21.78 -14.14
CA LYS A 271 16.11 22.82 -13.40
C LYS A 271 15.62 22.94 -11.97
N ASN A 272 14.32 22.86 -11.75
CA ASN A 272 13.69 23.00 -10.44
C ASN A 272 12.27 22.39 -10.43
N TRP A 273 11.62 22.45 -9.26
CA TRP A 273 10.29 21.86 -9.04
C TRP A 273 9.20 22.42 -9.98
N ARG A 274 9.37 23.64 -10.51
CA ARG A 274 8.40 24.23 -11.43
C ARG A 274 8.35 23.48 -12.75
N ASP A 275 9.47 22.91 -13.20
CA ASP A 275 9.52 22.11 -14.44
C ASP A 275 8.69 20.82 -14.28
N ILE A 276 8.80 20.19 -13.11
CA ILE A 276 7.97 19.03 -12.73
C ILE A 276 6.49 19.42 -12.71
N VAL A 277 6.12 20.47 -11.96
CA VAL A 277 4.72 20.92 -11.87
C VAL A 277 4.15 21.31 -13.23
N LYS A 278 4.89 22.08 -14.02
CA LYS A 278 4.48 22.50 -15.37
C LYS A 278 4.23 21.29 -16.27
N THR A 279 5.08 20.27 -16.18
CA THR A 279 4.98 19.07 -17.00
C THR A 279 3.80 18.19 -16.58
N LEU A 280 3.65 17.93 -15.27
CA LEU A 280 2.53 17.17 -14.74
C LEU A 280 1.19 17.86 -15.00
N ASN A 281 1.12 19.19 -14.95
CA ASN A 281 -0.09 19.96 -15.27
C ASN A 281 -0.60 19.77 -16.70
N LYS A 282 0.25 19.32 -17.63
CA LYS A 282 -0.18 18.95 -18.98
C LYS A 282 -0.85 17.55 -19.04
N GLY A 283 -0.81 16.78 -17.95
CA GLY A 283 -1.26 15.39 -17.87
C GLY A 283 -0.24 14.40 -18.46
N CYS A 284 -0.17 13.23 -17.84
CA CYS A 284 0.56 12.03 -18.27
C CYS A 284 -0.17 10.79 -17.74
N GLY A 285 -0.09 9.65 -18.42
CA GLY A 285 -0.61 8.38 -17.91
C GLY A 285 0.29 7.78 -16.83
N PHE A 286 1.60 7.98 -16.99
CA PHE A 286 2.61 7.51 -16.05
C PHE A 286 3.63 8.60 -15.73
N VAL A 287 4.16 8.54 -14.51
CA VAL A 287 5.36 9.29 -14.14
C VAL A 287 6.34 8.42 -13.35
N TYR A 288 7.61 8.45 -13.73
CA TYR A 288 8.69 7.81 -12.98
C TYR A 288 9.67 8.86 -12.43
N PHE A 289 9.91 8.82 -11.12
CA PHE A 289 10.87 9.65 -10.42
C PHE A 289 12.05 8.80 -9.92
N SER A 290 13.18 8.84 -10.62
CA SER A 290 14.42 8.19 -10.18
C SER A 290 15.34 9.21 -9.48
N GLY A 291 15.40 9.13 -8.16
CA GLY A 291 16.13 10.11 -7.35
C GLY A 291 16.12 9.82 -5.86
N HIS A 292 16.65 10.75 -5.06
CA HIS A 292 16.54 10.75 -3.59
C HIS A 292 15.15 11.14 -3.12
N GLY A 293 14.74 10.54 -2.02
CA GLY A 293 13.47 10.81 -1.36
C GLY A 293 13.59 11.12 0.13
N ASN A 294 12.52 11.70 0.65
CA ASN A 294 12.11 11.66 2.04
C ASN A 294 10.59 11.93 2.10
N PRO A 295 9.93 11.88 3.27
CA PRO A 295 8.50 12.07 3.37
C PRO A 295 8.00 13.45 2.88
N CYS A 296 8.87 14.45 2.71
CA CYS A 296 8.47 15.81 2.35
C CYS A 296 8.85 16.18 0.91
N THR A 297 9.89 15.55 0.35
CA THR A 297 10.61 16.05 -0.81
C THR A 297 11.20 14.90 -1.62
N TRP A 298 11.11 15.06 -2.95
CA TRP A 298 11.90 14.29 -3.90
C TRP A 298 12.95 15.21 -4.58
N SER A 299 14.15 14.69 -4.88
CA SER A 299 15.19 15.39 -5.64
C SER A 299 16.20 14.42 -6.26
N THR A 300 16.83 14.83 -7.36
CA THR A 300 18.06 14.19 -7.90
C THR A 300 19.25 15.16 -7.80
N CYS A 301 20.40 14.89 -8.38
CA CYS A 301 21.59 15.76 -8.34
C CYS A 301 22.11 16.10 -9.73
N LYS A 302 23.14 16.96 -9.77
CA LYS A 302 23.80 17.33 -11.02
C LYS A 302 24.85 16.30 -11.40
N PRO A 303 25.13 16.11 -12.70
CA PRO A 303 26.26 15.31 -13.15
C PRO A 303 27.56 15.65 -12.41
N GLY A 304 28.18 14.65 -11.80
CA GLY A 304 29.42 14.73 -11.02
C GLY A 304 29.31 15.59 -9.74
N ASN A 305 28.11 15.80 -9.20
CA ASN A 305 27.92 16.52 -7.96
C ASN A 305 26.63 16.12 -7.20
N GLU A 306 26.73 15.07 -6.38
CA GLU A 306 25.68 14.55 -5.50
C GLU A 306 25.19 15.58 -4.46
N LYS A 307 26.03 16.56 -4.10
CA LYS A 307 25.69 17.59 -3.11
C LYS A 307 24.73 18.64 -3.70
N LYS A 308 24.69 18.78 -5.02
CA LYS A 308 23.91 19.80 -5.70
C LYS A 308 22.54 19.28 -6.12
N ARG A 309 21.62 19.25 -5.15
CA ARG A 309 20.22 18.80 -5.34
C ARG A 309 19.45 19.63 -6.38
N VAL A 310 18.83 18.95 -7.35
CA VAL A 310 17.98 19.48 -8.43
C VAL A 310 16.54 18.94 -8.30
N GLY A 311 15.56 19.61 -8.92
CA GLY A 311 14.15 19.29 -8.78
C GLY A 311 13.59 19.80 -7.45
N ARG A 312 14.00 19.23 -6.30
CA ARG A 312 13.55 19.61 -4.94
C ARG A 312 12.03 19.78 -4.86
N PHE A 313 11.29 18.80 -5.37
CA PHE A 313 9.83 18.83 -5.45
C PHE A 313 9.21 18.41 -4.11
N LYS A 314 8.69 19.39 -3.39
CA LYS A 314 8.18 19.26 -2.02
C LYS A 314 6.67 19.14 -1.96
N ILE A 315 6.13 18.59 -0.88
CA ILE A 315 4.68 18.56 -0.61
C ILE A 315 4.02 19.94 -0.71
N ARG A 316 4.71 21.01 -0.28
CA ARG A 316 4.19 22.39 -0.37
C ARG A 316 4.08 22.89 -1.80
N HIS A 317 4.83 22.33 -2.74
CA HIS A 317 4.75 22.68 -4.17
C HIS A 317 3.59 21.96 -4.85
N MET A 318 3.09 20.86 -4.28
CA MET A 318 1.98 20.11 -4.85
C MET A 318 0.68 20.91 -4.91
N VAL A 319 0.54 22.01 -4.14
CA VAL A 319 -0.60 22.94 -4.26
C VAL A 319 -0.75 23.52 -5.67
N PHE A 320 0.35 23.62 -6.43
CA PHE A 320 0.39 24.13 -7.80
C PHE A 320 0.08 23.05 -8.86
N LEU A 321 -0.15 21.80 -8.45
CA LEU A 321 -0.65 20.78 -9.36
C LEU A 321 -2.12 21.02 -9.68
N ALA A 322 -2.42 21.17 -10.96
CA ALA A 322 -3.71 21.52 -11.54
C ALA A 322 -4.02 20.64 -12.77
N ASN A 323 -3.48 19.43 -12.83
CA ASN A 323 -3.73 18.45 -13.88
C ASN A 323 -5.16 17.87 -13.89
N GLY A 324 -6.04 18.31 -12.99
CA GLY A 324 -7.47 17.96 -13.01
C GLY A 324 -7.70 16.45 -12.90
N LYS A 325 -8.43 15.88 -13.85
CA LYS A 325 -8.72 14.44 -13.94
C LYS A 325 -7.61 13.63 -14.64
N LYS A 326 -6.55 14.28 -15.16
CA LYS A 326 -5.43 13.63 -15.86
C LYS A 326 -4.43 13.08 -14.85
N LEU A 327 -4.80 12.00 -14.16
CA LEU A 327 -4.11 11.52 -12.96
C LEU A 327 -3.15 10.36 -13.30
N PRO A 328 -1.82 10.57 -13.31
CA PRO A 328 -0.88 9.50 -13.61
C PRO A 328 -0.80 8.46 -12.49
N VAL A 329 -0.35 7.25 -12.87
CA VAL A 329 0.30 6.31 -11.95
C VAL A 329 1.74 6.75 -11.75
N CYS A 330 2.17 6.94 -10.51
CA CYS A 330 3.50 7.42 -10.16
C CYS A 330 4.36 6.31 -9.57
N ILE A 331 5.56 6.12 -10.10
CA ILE A 331 6.59 5.23 -9.55
C ILE A 331 7.72 6.09 -9.00
N ALA A 332 8.15 5.80 -7.77
CA ALA A 332 9.20 6.53 -7.07
C ALA A 332 9.90 5.65 -6.01
N GLY A 333 10.06 4.35 -6.28
CA GLY A 333 10.66 3.39 -5.36
C GLY A 333 12.11 3.71 -5.00
N SER A 334 12.90 4.18 -5.95
CA SER A 334 14.28 4.61 -5.72
C SER A 334 14.41 5.78 -4.73
N GLY A 335 13.31 6.54 -4.51
CA GLY A 335 13.28 7.62 -3.54
C GLY A 335 12.95 7.12 -2.15
N CYS A 336 13.94 7.08 -1.26
CA CYS A 336 13.76 6.64 0.13
C CYS A 336 12.57 7.35 0.81
N PHE A 337 11.74 6.59 1.53
CA PHE A 337 10.68 7.07 2.43
C PHE A 337 9.56 7.92 1.79
N VAL A 338 9.45 7.99 0.46
CA VAL A 338 8.40 8.82 -0.19
C VAL A 338 6.99 8.36 0.19
N ASN A 339 6.82 7.08 0.53
CA ASN A 339 5.59 6.46 1.00
C ASN A 339 5.57 6.16 2.51
N MET A 340 6.49 6.72 3.31
CA MET A 340 6.53 6.55 4.78
C MET A 340 5.33 7.23 5.47
N PHE A 341 4.16 6.58 5.43
CA PHE A 341 2.87 7.18 5.80
C PHE A 341 2.60 7.24 7.31
N ASN A 342 3.52 6.74 8.14
CA ASN A 342 3.50 6.94 9.60
C ASN A 342 4.01 8.32 10.03
N VAL A 343 4.48 9.22 9.16
CA VAL A 343 4.83 10.59 9.57
C VAL A 343 3.64 11.40 10.10
N SER A 344 3.87 12.36 10.98
CA SER A 344 2.86 13.33 11.40
C SER A 344 3.50 14.67 11.80
N LEU A 345 2.69 15.68 12.15
CA LEU A 345 3.23 16.91 12.74
C LEU A 345 3.89 16.71 14.11
N GLY A 346 3.55 15.63 14.83
CA GLY A 346 4.11 15.31 16.14
C GLY A 346 5.06 14.11 16.13
N HIS A 347 5.18 13.39 15.01
CA HIS A 347 5.96 12.17 14.85
C HIS A 347 6.85 12.24 13.63
N SER A 348 8.11 11.88 13.81
CA SER A 348 9.06 11.72 12.72
C SER A 348 9.93 10.53 13.05
N GLU A 349 10.21 9.70 12.06
CA GLU A 349 11.02 8.52 12.30
C GLU A 349 12.46 8.87 12.65
N TRP A 350 13.03 8.00 13.49
CA TRP A 350 14.31 8.20 14.17
C TRP A 350 15.47 8.47 13.20
N VAL A 351 15.39 7.88 12.00
CA VAL A 351 16.36 7.99 10.91
C VAL A 351 16.67 9.45 10.53
N TYR A 352 15.71 10.36 10.70
CA TYR A 352 15.83 11.72 10.15
C TYR A 352 16.65 12.73 10.94
N TRP A 353 17.19 12.39 12.13
CA TRP A 353 18.23 13.17 12.83
C TRP A 353 18.62 12.51 14.18
N GLN A 354 18.69 11.18 14.26
CA GLN A 354 18.75 10.44 15.54
C GLN A 354 17.62 10.83 16.52
N GLY A 355 16.46 11.26 16.00
CA GLY A 355 15.33 11.73 16.80
C GLY A 355 15.46 13.15 17.41
N TRP A 356 16.53 13.90 17.11
CA TRP A 356 16.78 15.22 17.72
C TRP A 356 15.99 16.37 17.06
N ILE A 357 15.61 16.24 15.79
CA ILE A 357 14.83 17.26 15.06
C ILE A 357 13.58 16.60 14.49
N PRO A 358 12.37 17.01 14.93
CA PRO A 358 11.15 16.48 14.36
C PRO A 358 10.96 17.06 12.95
N TYR A 359 10.83 16.17 11.97
CA TYR A 359 10.62 16.46 10.56
C TYR A 359 9.26 17.14 10.30
N ASN A 360 8.31 17.00 11.25
CA ASN A 360 7.01 17.69 11.30
C ASN A 360 6.26 17.65 9.96
N VAL A 361 6.24 16.48 9.32
CA VAL A 361 5.59 16.30 8.03
C VAL A 361 4.17 15.79 8.25
N PRO A 362 3.13 16.54 7.83
CA PRO A 362 1.74 16.17 8.12
C PRO A 362 1.29 14.89 7.42
N ARG A 363 2.00 14.47 6.37
CA ARG A 363 1.74 13.31 5.50
C ARG A 363 2.90 13.12 4.52
N CYS A 364 3.20 11.89 4.13
CA CYS A 364 4.29 11.58 3.21
C CYS A 364 4.07 12.16 1.80
N TRP A 365 5.12 12.09 0.99
CA TRP A 365 5.18 12.69 -0.35
C TRP A 365 4.18 11.99 -1.29
N GLY A 366 4.18 10.66 -1.32
CA GLY A 366 3.26 9.89 -2.16
C GLY A 366 1.80 10.10 -1.79
N TRP A 367 1.47 10.06 -0.49
CA TRP A 367 0.09 10.35 -0.06
C TRP A 367 -0.34 11.78 -0.37
N SER A 368 0.58 12.74 -0.34
CA SER A 368 0.28 14.13 -0.72
C SER A 368 -0.08 14.27 -2.20
N LEU A 369 0.49 13.46 -3.09
CA LEU A 369 0.11 13.40 -4.51
C LEU A 369 -1.25 12.75 -4.72
N VAL A 370 -1.50 11.59 -4.10
CA VAL A 370 -2.77 10.87 -4.26
C VAL A 370 -3.94 11.68 -3.69
N ARG A 371 -3.76 12.34 -2.55
CA ARG A 371 -4.79 13.17 -1.89
C ARG A 371 -4.94 14.58 -2.48
N LYS A 372 -4.12 14.99 -3.47
CA LYS A 372 -4.23 16.35 -4.03
C LYS A 372 -5.60 16.54 -4.68
N ILE A 373 -6.36 17.53 -4.18
CA ILE A 373 -7.64 17.95 -4.77
C ILE A 373 -7.37 18.63 -6.10
N GLY A 374 -8.10 18.28 -7.17
CA GLY A 374 -7.98 18.92 -8.48
C GLY A 374 -6.68 18.61 -9.23
N GLY A 375 -6.00 17.50 -8.90
CA GLY A 375 -4.81 17.06 -9.59
C GLY A 375 -4.05 15.98 -8.82
N GLY A 376 -2.73 15.96 -8.96
CA GLY A 376 -1.87 14.94 -8.34
C GLY A 376 -1.84 13.64 -9.15
N CYS A 377 -1.76 12.52 -8.46
CA CYS A 377 -1.67 11.19 -9.06
C CYS A 377 -2.91 10.35 -8.69
N ILE A 378 -3.18 9.28 -9.43
CA ILE A 378 -4.23 8.30 -9.05
C ILE A 378 -3.67 7.28 -8.05
N ALA A 379 -2.39 6.96 -8.17
CA ALA A 379 -1.65 6.09 -7.26
C ALA A 379 -0.16 6.46 -7.23
N VAL A 380 0.53 6.05 -6.16
CA VAL A 380 1.98 6.16 -6.02
C VAL A 380 2.53 4.84 -5.46
N ILE A 381 3.42 4.20 -6.21
CA ILE A 381 4.26 3.10 -5.70
C ILE A 381 5.60 3.69 -5.31
N GLY A 382 6.07 3.36 -4.11
CA GLY A 382 7.26 3.96 -3.56
C GLY A 382 7.67 3.36 -2.23
N SER A 383 8.87 3.72 -1.81
CA SER A 383 9.56 3.21 -0.63
C SER A 383 8.96 3.75 0.69
N THR A 384 8.78 2.87 1.67
CA THR A 384 8.44 3.22 3.06
C THR A 384 9.66 3.44 3.97
N GLY A 385 10.83 2.92 3.59
CA GLY A 385 12.07 2.95 4.35
C GLY A 385 13.26 3.46 3.52
N PHE A 386 14.47 2.94 3.76
CA PHE A 386 15.57 3.10 2.80
C PHE A 386 15.40 2.17 1.59
N SER A 387 15.56 2.74 0.39
CA SER A 387 15.75 2.01 -0.87
C SER A 387 17.23 1.88 -1.20
N TYR A 388 17.59 0.77 -1.82
CA TYR A 388 18.95 0.44 -2.23
C TYR A 388 18.94 0.10 -3.71
N GLU A 389 19.89 0.65 -4.46
CA GLU A 389 20.03 0.33 -5.88
C GLU A 389 20.95 -0.87 -6.08
N SER A 390 21.00 -1.49 -7.26
CA SER A 390 21.90 -2.63 -7.48
C SER A 390 23.36 -2.33 -7.10
N PRO A 391 23.93 -1.13 -7.37
CA PRO A 391 25.28 -0.77 -6.90
C PRO A 391 25.46 -0.67 -5.38
N ASP A 392 24.38 -0.63 -4.59
CA ASP A 392 24.43 -0.70 -3.13
C ASP A 392 24.54 -2.13 -2.59
N ILE A 393 24.35 -3.12 -3.46
CA ILE A 393 24.27 -4.53 -3.07
C ILE A 393 25.54 -5.22 -3.52
N SER A 394 26.16 -6.02 -2.66
CA SER A 394 27.45 -6.69 -2.92
C SER A 394 27.42 -7.60 -4.17
N SER A 395 26.24 -8.14 -4.50
CA SER A 395 26.00 -8.93 -5.72
C SER A 395 25.79 -8.07 -6.99
N ASN A 396 25.74 -6.74 -6.86
CA ASN A 396 25.46 -5.76 -7.90
C ASN A 396 24.16 -6.04 -8.67
N ARG A 397 23.14 -6.58 -7.98
CA ARG A 397 21.83 -6.92 -8.54
C ARG A 397 20.75 -6.86 -7.44
N GLY A 398 19.47 -6.86 -7.83
CA GLY A 398 18.35 -6.86 -6.88
C GLY A 398 18.07 -5.48 -6.26
N GLY A 399 18.42 -4.41 -6.98
CA GLY A 399 18.10 -3.05 -6.58
C GLY A 399 16.63 -2.66 -6.79
N CYS A 400 16.20 -1.62 -6.08
CA CYS A 400 14.85 -1.07 -6.16
C CYS A 400 14.52 -0.50 -7.56
N GLU A 401 15.52 -0.02 -8.29
CA GLU A 401 15.38 0.42 -9.69
C GLU A 401 14.88 -0.70 -10.59
N TRP A 402 15.20 -1.96 -10.29
CA TRP A 402 14.67 -3.09 -11.05
C TRP A 402 13.15 -3.17 -10.90
N LEU A 403 12.63 -3.08 -9.66
CA LEU A 403 11.19 -3.07 -9.38
C LEU A 403 10.51 -1.90 -10.10
N ASP A 404 11.09 -0.71 -9.99
CA ASP A 404 10.55 0.49 -10.62
C ASP A 404 10.47 0.36 -12.15
N ILE A 405 11.52 -0.14 -12.81
CA ILE A 405 11.56 -0.35 -14.27
C ILE A 405 10.57 -1.44 -14.68
N HIS A 406 10.54 -2.57 -13.97
CA HIS A 406 9.76 -3.74 -14.40
C HIS A 406 8.28 -3.62 -14.07
N PHE A 407 7.85 -2.66 -13.25
CA PHE A 407 6.45 -2.23 -13.22
C PHE A 407 5.97 -1.80 -14.62
N PHE A 408 6.78 -1.02 -15.33
CA PHE A 408 6.47 -0.56 -16.68
C PHE A 408 6.48 -1.71 -17.69
N GLU A 409 7.34 -2.72 -17.51
CA GLU A 409 7.29 -3.93 -18.34
C GLU A 409 5.96 -4.68 -18.18
N GLN A 410 5.48 -4.85 -16.94
CA GLN A 410 4.20 -5.52 -16.69
C GLN A 410 3.05 -4.84 -17.44
N TYR A 411 3.03 -3.50 -17.43
CA TYR A 411 2.00 -2.76 -18.14
C TYR A 411 2.24 -2.73 -19.67
N GLY A 412 3.38 -2.19 -20.10
CA GLY A 412 3.64 -1.85 -21.51
C GLY A 412 3.92 -3.03 -22.42
N ARG A 413 4.48 -4.13 -21.90
CA ARG A 413 4.84 -5.31 -22.71
C ARG A 413 4.04 -6.56 -22.36
N ARG A 414 3.69 -6.74 -21.08
CA ARG A 414 2.89 -7.90 -20.63
C ARG A 414 1.38 -7.65 -20.68
N ASN A 415 0.94 -6.45 -21.05
CA ASN A 415 -0.46 -6.04 -21.17
C ASN A 415 -1.27 -6.26 -19.88
N ILE A 416 -0.63 -6.12 -18.71
CA ILE A 416 -1.33 -6.17 -17.42
C ILE A 416 -1.87 -4.77 -17.14
N THR A 417 -3.20 -4.66 -17.07
CA THR A 417 -3.90 -3.36 -17.04
C THR A 417 -4.50 -3.03 -15.67
N VAL A 418 -4.38 -3.93 -14.69
CA VAL A 418 -4.88 -3.71 -13.32
C VAL A 418 -3.70 -3.35 -12.43
N LEU A 419 -3.80 -2.25 -11.70
CA LEU A 419 -2.68 -1.65 -10.98
C LEU A 419 -2.04 -2.59 -9.95
N GLY A 420 -2.86 -3.26 -9.13
CA GLY A 420 -2.38 -4.20 -8.13
C GLY A 420 -1.71 -5.42 -8.76
N GLU A 421 -2.17 -5.86 -9.94
CA GLU A 421 -1.53 -6.96 -10.65
C GLU A 421 -0.15 -6.58 -11.19
N CYS A 422 0.01 -5.38 -11.75
CA CYS A 422 1.34 -4.89 -12.13
C CYS A 422 2.26 -4.89 -10.91
N TRP A 423 1.82 -4.32 -9.79
CA TRP A 423 2.59 -4.30 -8.55
C TRP A 423 2.99 -5.71 -8.08
N GLY A 424 2.03 -6.62 -7.89
CA GLY A 424 2.32 -7.94 -7.35
C GLY A 424 3.13 -8.81 -8.31
N LYS A 425 2.84 -8.78 -9.62
CA LYS A 425 3.61 -9.56 -10.62
C LYS A 425 5.02 -9.03 -10.81
N THR A 426 5.25 -7.73 -10.62
CA THR A 426 6.62 -7.18 -10.56
C THR A 426 7.38 -7.76 -9.37
N ILE A 427 6.78 -7.82 -8.18
CA ILE A 427 7.39 -8.46 -7.00
C ILE A 427 7.69 -9.95 -7.27
N THR A 428 6.71 -10.70 -7.79
CA THR A 428 6.89 -12.11 -8.16
C THR A 428 8.06 -12.28 -9.13
N SER A 429 8.12 -11.45 -10.18
CA SER A 429 9.20 -11.52 -11.19
C SER A 429 10.56 -11.14 -10.60
N PHE A 430 10.60 -10.21 -9.65
CA PHE A 430 11.81 -9.83 -8.93
C PHE A 430 12.34 -11.01 -8.11
N LEU A 431 11.50 -11.65 -7.29
CA LEU A 431 11.87 -12.78 -6.44
C LEU A 431 12.26 -14.03 -7.25
N GLN A 432 11.73 -14.19 -8.47
CA GLN A 432 12.16 -15.24 -9.41
C GLN A 432 13.55 -14.99 -9.99
N ASN A 433 13.96 -13.73 -10.15
CA ASN A 433 15.27 -13.37 -10.70
C ASN A 433 16.36 -13.23 -9.63
N PHE A 434 15.97 -12.87 -8.41
CA PHE A 434 16.88 -12.59 -7.30
C PHE A 434 16.53 -13.49 -6.11
N THR A 435 17.10 -14.69 -6.08
CA THR A 435 17.09 -15.56 -4.90
C THR A 435 17.74 -14.83 -3.72
N ILE A 436 17.09 -14.92 -2.56
CA ILE A 436 17.56 -14.35 -1.28
C ILE A 436 18.21 -15.47 -0.46
N ASP A 437 19.49 -15.32 -0.14
CA ASP A 437 20.20 -16.12 0.86
C ASP A 437 19.92 -15.58 2.26
N TRP A 438 18.94 -16.17 2.95
CA TRP A 438 18.56 -15.84 4.31
C TRP A 438 19.66 -16.14 5.36
N THR A 439 20.74 -16.81 4.98
CA THR A 439 21.91 -17.05 5.84
C THR A 439 22.98 -15.96 5.73
N ASP A 440 22.83 -15.04 4.78
CA ASP A 440 23.76 -13.95 4.57
C ASP A 440 23.84 -13.02 5.79
N CYS A 441 25.07 -12.78 6.22
CA CYS A 441 25.41 -11.95 7.36
C CYS A 441 26.05 -10.62 6.93
N SER A 442 26.16 -10.33 5.64
CA SER A 442 26.77 -9.08 5.17
C SER A 442 25.86 -7.86 5.42
N ASP A 443 26.50 -6.71 5.61
CA ASP A 443 25.81 -5.42 5.78
C ASP A 443 25.13 -4.96 4.48
N ASP A 444 25.65 -5.37 3.33
CA ASP A 444 25.28 -4.91 1.99
C ASP A 444 24.86 -6.04 1.03
N GLY A 445 24.50 -7.22 1.51
CA GLY A 445 24.07 -8.35 0.66
C GLY A 445 22.55 -8.55 0.61
N ASP A 446 22.11 -9.80 0.71
CA ASP A 446 20.80 -10.25 0.26
C ASP A 446 19.62 -9.71 1.09
N ALA A 447 19.87 -9.27 2.31
CA ALA A 447 18.86 -8.54 3.08
C ALA A 447 18.48 -7.21 2.44
N LEU A 448 19.36 -6.56 1.66
CA LEU A 448 18.98 -5.37 0.89
C LEU A 448 18.00 -5.71 -0.24
N ILE A 449 18.14 -6.90 -0.83
CA ILE A 449 17.22 -7.45 -1.85
C ILE A 449 15.83 -7.67 -1.23
N ALA A 450 15.77 -8.39 -0.09
CA ALA A 450 14.52 -8.60 0.66
C ALA A 450 13.87 -7.27 1.06
N LYS A 451 14.68 -6.36 1.62
CA LYS A 451 14.25 -5.04 2.06
C LYS A 451 13.58 -4.26 0.93
N ASN A 452 14.21 -4.20 -0.25
CA ASN A 452 13.67 -3.48 -1.41
C ASN A 452 12.25 -3.93 -1.77
N VAL A 453 11.98 -5.23 -1.69
CA VAL A 453 10.65 -5.80 -1.92
C VAL A 453 9.66 -5.42 -0.82
N GLU A 454 10.06 -5.60 0.44
CA GLU A 454 9.19 -5.35 1.60
C GLU A 454 8.72 -3.89 1.71
N GLN A 455 9.55 -2.93 1.30
CA GLN A 455 9.23 -1.50 1.39
C GLN A 455 8.52 -0.90 0.17
N TRP A 456 8.42 -1.64 -0.95
CA TRP A 456 7.89 -1.14 -2.22
C TRP A 456 6.36 -1.14 -2.22
N LEU A 457 5.79 -0.10 -1.62
CA LEU A 457 4.40 -0.05 -1.20
C LEU A 457 3.50 0.71 -2.18
N LEU A 458 2.35 0.11 -2.52
CA LEU A 458 1.30 0.73 -3.31
C LEU A 458 0.35 1.60 -2.46
N ILE A 459 0.47 2.93 -2.59
CA ILE A 459 -0.57 3.86 -2.16
C ILE A 459 -1.54 4.06 -3.32
N GLY A 460 -2.67 3.34 -3.29
CA GLY A 460 -3.67 3.35 -4.35
C GLY A 460 -4.70 2.23 -4.20
N ASP A 461 -5.66 2.19 -5.11
CA ASP A 461 -6.62 1.08 -5.22
C ASP A 461 -5.98 -0.06 -6.05
N PRO A 462 -5.77 -1.26 -5.49
CA PRO A 462 -5.15 -2.37 -6.21
C PRO A 462 -6.03 -2.92 -7.33
N SER A 463 -7.35 -2.69 -7.28
CA SER A 463 -8.29 -3.10 -8.33
C SER A 463 -8.45 -2.04 -9.42
N LEU A 464 -7.70 -0.94 -9.37
CA LEU A 464 -7.80 0.15 -10.34
C LEU A 464 -7.50 -0.35 -11.74
N ARG A 465 -8.44 -0.12 -12.68
CA ARG A 465 -8.18 -0.28 -14.11
C ARG A 465 -7.32 0.90 -14.59
N ILE A 466 -6.06 0.65 -14.91
CA ILE A 466 -5.16 1.69 -15.42
C ILE A 466 -5.71 2.18 -16.77
N GLY A 467 -5.91 3.49 -16.90
CA GLY A 467 -6.55 4.10 -18.06
C GLY A 467 -8.09 4.09 -18.04
N GLY A 468 -8.73 3.59 -16.98
CA GLY A 468 -10.18 3.55 -16.83
C GLY A 468 -10.87 2.44 -17.65
N TYR A 469 -12.19 2.30 -17.46
CA TYR A 469 -12.97 1.28 -18.17
C TYR A 469 -13.44 1.79 -19.54
N PRO A 470 -13.45 0.93 -20.58
CA PRO A 470 -14.19 1.21 -21.81
C PRO A 470 -15.67 1.41 -21.52
N GLU A 471 -16.33 2.29 -22.30
CA GLU A 471 -17.79 2.50 -22.24
C GLU A 471 -18.57 1.25 -22.63
#